data_AF-A0A3N4YXF6-F1
#
_entry.id   AF-A0A3N4YXF6-F1
#
_cell.length_a   1.000
_cell.length_b   1.000
_cell.length_c   1.000
_cell.angle_alpha   90.00
_cell.angle_beta   90.00
_cell.angle_gamma   90.00
#
_symmetry.space_group_name_H-M   'P 1'
#
loop_
_entity.id
_entity.type
_entity.pdbx_description
1 polymer ?
#
loop_
_entity_poly.entity_id
_entity_poly.type
_entity_poly.pdbx_seq_one_letter_code
_entity_poly.pdbx_strand_id
1 'polypeptide(L)'
;MSETVVVYEYDRTGPAHPAGEPAPGDVLRVHAASTAPGRHDVRGPRTLCGRDTFAMETASWRPAEHPGLPWYPEAYADRVCPACADAAGEG
;
A
#
# COMPACT_ATOMS: atom_id res chain seq x y z
N MET A 1 15.35 3.36 9.81
CA MET A 1 14.01 2.84 9.52
C MET A 1 13.83 2.87 8.02
N SER A 2 13.61 1.71 7.40
CA SER A 2 13.33 1.61 5.97
C SER A 2 12.02 2.32 5.69
N GLU A 3 12.05 3.34 4.83
CA GLU A 3 10.83 4.06 4.47
C GLU A 3 9.92 3.10 3.71
N THR A 4 8.69 2.97 4.23
CA THR A 4 7.69 2.06 3.71
C THR A 4 6.60 2.89 3.06
N VAL A 5 6.26 2.54 1.81
CA VAL A 5 5.18 3.15 1.05
C VAL A 5 3.97 2.24 1.11
N VAL A 6 2.82 2.81 1.38
CA VAL A 6 1.55 2.06 1.34
C VAL A 6 1.05 1.98 -0.09
N VAL A 7 0.65 0.80 -0.50
CA VAL A 7 0.03 0.56 -1.80
C VAL A 7 -1.27 -0.20 -1.63
N TYR A 8 -2.26 0.16 -2.43
CA TYR A 8 -3.58 -0.45 -2.45
C TYR A 8 -3.68 -1.38 -3.65
N GLU A 9 -4.08 -2.61 -3.36
CA GLU A 9 -4.54 -3.58 -4.34
C GLU A 9 -6.01 -3.33 -4.63
N TYR A 10 -6.34 -3.19 -5.92
CA TYR A 10 -7.71 -2.98 -6.39
C TYR A 10 -8.16 -4.18 -7.23
N ASP A 11 -9.43 -4.56 -7.13
CA ASP A 11 -10.00 -5.55 -8.05
C ASP A 11 -10.21 -4.89 -9.41
N ARG A 12 -9.35 -5.21 -10.39
CA ARG A 12 -9.56 -4.80 -11.78
C ARG A 12 -10.32 -5.85 -12.61
N THR A 13 -10.91 -6.83 -11.95
CA THR A 13 -11.66 -7.93 -12.55
C THR A 13 -13.17 -7.65 -12.58
N GLY A 14 -13.65 -6.69 -11.80
CA GLY A 14 -14.98 -6.11 -11.88
C GLY A 14 -15.27 -5.46 -13.25
N PRO A 15 -16.55 -5.29 -13.63
CA PRO A 15 -16.92 -4.72 -14.92
C PRO A 15 -16.25 -3.38 -15.08
N ALA A 16 -15.43 -3.23 -16.14
CA ALA A 16 -14.62 -2.04 -16.40
C ALA A 16 -15.39 -0.77 -16.07
N HIS A 17 -15.08 -0.18 -14.91
CA HIS A 17 -15.66 1.09 -14.51
C HIS A 17 -15.23 2.09 -15.61
N PRO A 18 -16.16 2.89 -16.18
CA PRO A 18 -15.79 3.87 -17.19
C PRO A 18 -14.64 4.71 -16.61
N ALA A 19 -13.59 4.96 -17.40
CA ALA A 19 -12.39 5.69 -17.01
C ALA A 19 -12.75 6.90 -16.14
N GLY A 20 -12.66 6.73 -14.83
CA GLY A 20 -13.30 7.56 -13.83
C GLY A 20 -12.91 6.96 -12.49
N GLU A 21 -12.41 7.82 -11.62
CA GLU A 21 -11.54 7.51 -10.49
C GLU A 21 -11.87 6.23 -9.72
N PRO A 22 -10.86 5.40 -9.38
CA PRO A 22 -11.07 4.23 -8.53
C PRO A 22 -11.74 4.68 -7.23
N ALA A 23 -12.93 4.14 -6.94
CA ALA A 23 -13.61 4.45 -5.70
C ALA A 23 -12.86 3.79 -4.53
N PRO A 24 -12.82 4.40 -3.34
CA PRO A 24 -12.18 3.80 -2.16
C PRO A 24 -12.81 2.45 -1.73
N GLY A 25 -13.99 2.12 -2.27
CA GLY A 25 -14.64 0.82 -2.10
C GLY A 25 -13.96 -0.34 -2.84
N ASP A 26 -13.17 -0.07 -3.88
CA ASP A 26 -12.53 -1.08 -4.72
C ASP A 26 -11.21 -1.61 -4.14
N VAL A 27 -10.74 -1.07 -3.02
CA VAL A 27 -9.52 -1.53 -2.34
C VAL A 27 -9.76 -2.93 -1.76
N LEU A 28 -9.18 -3.93 -2.39
CA LEU A 28 -9.16 -5.32 -1.94
C LEU A 28 -8.26 -5.51 -0.72
N ARG A 29 -7.04 -4.96 -0.80
CA ARG A 29 -6.01 -5.22 0.19
C ARG A 29 -4.98 -4.09 0.26
N VAL A 30 -4.49 -3.84 1.46
CA VAL A 30 -3.42 -2.88 1.72
C VAL A 30 -2.10 -3.62 1.89
N HIS A 31 -1.10 -3.18 1.14
CA HIS A 31 0.24 -3.74 1.20
C HIS A 31 1.25 -2.65 1.54
N ALA A 32 2.31 -3.08 2.23
CA ALA A 32 3.51 -2.29 2.43
C ALA A 32 4.49 -2.60 1.30
N ALA A 33 5.11 -1.58 0.72
CA ALA A 33 6.20 -1.71 -0.23
C ALA A 33 7.41 -0.92 0.26
N SER A 34 8.60 -1.45 -0.01
CA SER A 34 9.84 -0.69 0.25
C SER A 34 9.91 0.51 -0.69
N THR A 35 10.54 1.60 -0.26
CA THR A 35 10.89 2.70 -1.16
C THR A 35 11.91 2.28 -2.22
N ALA A 36 11.87 2.94 -3.37
CA ALA A 36 12.89 2.78 -4.38
C ALA A 36 14.24 3.31 -3.85
N PRO A 37 15.36 2.64 -4.15
CA PRO A 37 16.68 3.09 -3.71
C PRO A 37 16.95 4.51 -4.21
N GLY A 38 17.21 5.44 -3.28
CA GLY A 38 17.46 6.85 -3.57
C GLY A 38 16.21 7.72 -3.78
N ARG A 39 14.99 7.18 -3.60
CA ARG A 39 13.74 7.95 -3.63
C ARG A 39 12.75 7.48 -2.56
N HIS A 40 12.66 8.28 -1.50
CA HIS A 40 11.78 8.13 -0.34
C HIS A 40 10.28 8.19 -0.70
N ASP A 41 9.95 8.86 -1.80
CA ASP A 41 8.57 9.12 -2.23
C ASP A 41 8.06 8.12 -3.27
N VAL A 42 8.94 7.23 -3.76
CA VAL A 42 8.64 6.35 -4.88
C VAL A 42 8.55 4.92 -4.37
N ARG A 43 7.42 4.25 -4.65
CA ARG A 43 7.25 2.83 -4.36
C ARG A 43 8.29 2.01 -5.11
N GLY A 44 8.91 1.06 -4.43
CA GLY A 44 9.76 0.05 -5.04
C GLY A 44 8.95 -0.89 -5.95
N PRO A 45 9.63 -1.75 -6.73
CA PRO A 45 8.97 -2.64 -7.68
C PRO A 45 8.12 -3.73 -7.02
N ARG A 46 8.39 -4.03 -5.74
CA ARG A 46 7.74 -5.11 -4.99
C ARG A 46 7.31 -4.66 -3.60
N THR A 47 6.17 -5.20 -3.18
CA THR A 47 5.68 -5.15 -1.80
C THR A 47 6.58 -6.01 -0.90
N LEU A 48 6.49 -5.80 0.42
CA LEU A 48 7.19 -6.62 1.41
C LEU A 48 6.77 -8.09 1.34
N CYS A 49 5.51 -8.38 0.97
CA CYS A 49 5.03 -9.75 0.77
C CYS A 49 5.43 -10.34 -0.60
N GLY A 50 6.25 -9.64 -1.40
CA GLY A 50 6.78 -10.14 -2.67
C GLY A 50 5.87 -9.98 -3.89
N ARG A 51 4.74 -9.27 -3.76
CA ARG A 51 3.81 -8.97 -4.87
C ARG A 51 4.26 -7.72 -5.64
N ASP A 52 4.06 -7.71 -6.95
CA ASP A 52 4.39 -6.58 -7.81
C ASP A 52 3.51 -5.36 -7.53
N THR A 53 4.15 -4.21 -7.34
CA THR A 53 3.46 -2.93 -7.09
C THR A 53 3.01 -2.24 -8.37
N PHE A 54 3.30 -2.82 -9.54
CA PHE A 54 2.98 -2.23 -10.83
C PHE A 54 1.46 -2.17 -11.08
N ALA A 55 0.73 -3.19 -10.65
CA ALA A 55 -0.73 -3.23 -10.76
C ALA A 55 -1.45 -2.54 -9.59
N MET A 56 -0.70 -2.09 -8.58
CA MET A 56 -1.20 -1.44 -7.37
C MET A 56 -1.04 0.07 -7.49
N GLU A 57 -1.86 0.79 -6.73
CA GLU A 57 -1.78 2.24 -6.67
C GLU A 57 -1.24 2.70 -5.33
N THR A 58 -0.41 3.75 -5.37
CA THR A 58 0.23 4.29 -4.17
C THR A 58 -0.81 5.04 -3.35
N ALA A 59 -0.91 4.71 -2.07
CA ALA A 59 -1.74 5.48 -1.16
C ALA A 59 -1.19 6.90 -1.00
N SER A 60 -2.08 7.87 -0.84
CA SER A 60 -1.70 9.19 -0.34
C SER A 60 -1.27 9.16 1.14
N TRP A 61 -1.57 8.08 1.86
CA TRP A 61 -1.14 7.88 3.24
C TRP A 61 0.38 7.66 3.31
N ARG A 62 1.04 8.51 4.09
CA ARG A 62 2.49 8.51 4.27
C ARG A 62 2.82 8.28 5.75
N PRO A 63 3.34 7.11 6.13
CA PRO A 63 3.71 6.86 7.53
C PRO A 63 4.76 7.84 8.07
N ALA A 64 5.64 8.36 7.21
CA ALA A 64 6.65 9.34 7.59
C ALA A 64 6.04 10.66 8.12
N GLU A 65 4.84 11.04 7.66
CA GLU A 65 4.12 12.23 8.14
C GLU A 65 3.34 11.97 9.44
N HIS A 66 3.22 10.69 9.83
CA HIS A 66 2.43 10.23 10.95
C HIS A 66 3.26 9.34 11.91
N PRO A 67 4.32 9.89 12.53
CA PRO A 67 5.14 9.14 13.47
C PRO A 67 4.32 8.66 14.67
N GLY A 68 4.33 7.35 14.93
CA GLY A 68 3.60 6.70 16.04
C GLY A 68 2.22 6.15 15.66
N LEU A 69 1.75 6.41 14.43
CA LEU A 69 0.58 5.74 13.87
C LEU A 69 1.00 4.52 13.05
N PRO A 70 0.10 3.54 12.86
CA PRO A 70 0.38 2.40 12.00
C PRO A 70 0.75 2.84 10.59
N TRP A 71 1.53 2.00 9.91
CA TRP A 71 1.93 2.31 8.55
C TRP A 71 0.77 2.35 7.56
N TYR A 72 -0.40 1.84 7.93
CA TYR A 72 -1.64 1.83 7.14
C TYR A 72 -2.71 2.77 7.73
N PRO A 73 -3.66 3.25 6.93
CA PRO A 73 -4.80 4.01 7.45
C PRO A 73 -5.76 3.10 8.22
N GLU A 74 -6.29 3.57 9.34
CA GLU A 74 -7.24 2.82 10.18
C GLU A 74 -8.48 2.34 9.41
N ALA A 75 -8.92 3.13 8.42
CA ALA A 75 -10.07 2.81 7.56
C ALA A 75 -9.91 1.49 6.81
N TYR A 76 -8.67 1.02 6.62
CA TYR A 76 -8.35 -0.21 5.91
C TYR A 76 -7.64 -1.24 6.80
N ALA A 77 -7.67 -1.09 8.13
CA ALA A 77 -7.04 -2.01 9.07
C ALA A 77 -7.47 -3.48 8.86
N ASP A 78 -8.75 -3.70 8.54
CA ASP A 78 -9.31 -5.02 8.25
C ASP A 78 -8.83 -5.61 6.90
N ARG A 79 -8.36 -4.76 5.99
CA ARG A 79 -7.87 -5.15 4.66
C ARG A 79 -6.35 -5.18 4.56
N VAL A 80 -5.63 -5.06 5.68
CA VAL A 80 -4.17 -5.13 5.66
C VAL A 80 -3.72 -6.56 5.34
N CYS A 81 -2.77 -6.70 4.43
CA CYS A 81 -2.13 -7.99 4.20
C CYS A 81 -1.36 -8.41 5.46
N PRO A 82 -1.67 -9.56 6.08
CA PRO A 82 -1.02 -9.99 7.32
C PRO A 82 0.49 -10.18 7.15
N ALA A 83 0.96 -10.63 5.98
CA ALA A 83 2.39 -10.75 5.69
C ALA A 83 3.09 -9.38 5.62
N CYS A 84 2.40 -8.34 5.15
CA CYS A 84 2.93 -6.97 5.20
C CYS A 84 2.82 -6.38 6.60
N ALA A 85 1.74 -6.68 7.34
CA ALA A 85 1.56 -6.24 8.72
C ALA A 85 2.68 -6.76 9.62
N ASP A 86 3.05 -8.03 9.45
CA ASP A 86 4.19 -8.66 10.11
C ASP A 86 5.50 -8.00 9.68
N ALA A 87 5.82 -8.01 8.37
CA ALA A 87 7.09 -7.48 7.87
C ALA A 87 7.31 -5.96 8.12
N ALA A 88 6.25 -5.16 8.22
CA ALA A 88 6.33 -3.74 8.54
C ALA A 88 6.07 -3.43 10.04
N GLY A 89 5.61 -4.41 10.81
CA GLY A 89 5.41 -4.33 12.26
C GLY A 89 6.62 -4.79 13.07
N GLU A 90 7.58 -5.48 12.45
CA GLU A 90 8.91 -5.77 13.01
C GLU A 90 9.73 -4.46 13.07
N GLY A 91 9.44 -3.62 14.07
CA GLY A 91 10.13 -2.37 14.39
C GLY A 91 10.27 -2.18 15.89
#